data_AF-A0A820Q5S5-F1
#
_entry.id   AF-A0A820Q5S5-F1
#
_cell.length_a   1.000
_cell.length_b   1.000
_cell.length_c   1.000
_cell.angle_alpha   90.00
_cell.angle_beta   90.00
_cell.angle_gamma   90.00
#
_symmetry.space_group_name_H-M   'P 1'
#
loop_
_entity.id
_entity.type
_entity.pdbx_description
1 polymer ?
#
loop_
_entity_poly.entity_id
_entity_poly.type
_entity_poly.pdbx_seq_one_letter_code
_entity_poly.pdbx_strand_id
1 'polypeptide(L)'
;GRSLGGFPLAFIYGKQTTERIKNQFSITYGDNNFEQTRKTIFEKGKKVLDHLTLLLGTKPFLFGASPTSVDAFVFGYLAPLIHGPASNSGLARYASSRKNLRDFVNRILTVYLGHLGNFL
;
A
#
# COMPACT_ATOMS: atom_id res chain seq x y z
N GLY A 1 4.55 -5.87 -31.46
CA GLY A 1 4.18 -4.51 -31.05
C GLY A 1 2.72 -4.27 -31.36
N ARG A 2 1.91 -3.91 -30.36
CA ARG A 2 0.54 -3.43 -30.60
C ARG A 2 0.42 -2.06 -29.94
N SER A 3 0.44 -1.04 -30.80
CA SER A 3 0.07 0.33 -30.46
C SER A 3 -1.42 0.32 -30.12
N LEU A 4 -1.76 0.52 -28.85
CA LEU A 4 -3.12 0.89 -28.46
C LEU A 4 -3.25 2.38 -28.80
N GLY A 5 -3.60 2.65 -30.07
CA GLY A 5 -4.05 3.95 -30.52
C GLY A 5 -5.17 4.42 -29.59
N GLY A 6 -4.89 5.50 -28.86
CA GLY A 6 -5.67 5.95 -27.73
C GLY A 6 -7.10 6.29 -28.11
N PHE A 7 -8.05 5.61 -27.45
CA PHE A 7 -9.40 6.14 -27.32
C PHE A 7 -9.32 7.52 -26.64
N PRO A 8 -9.99 8.56 -27.16
CA PRO A 8 -10.00 9.90 -26.54
C PRO A 8 -10.42 9.86 -25.07
N LEU A 9 -11.26 8.89 -24.71
CA LEU A 9 -11.70 8.63 -23.34
C LEU A 9 -10.54 8.32 -22.39
N ALA A 10 -9.51 7.57 -22.79
CA ALA A 10 -8.36 7.32 -21.91
C ALA A 10 -7.61 8.62 -21.56
N PHE A 11 -7.53 9.55 -22.52
CA PHE A 11 -6.88 10.84 -22.34
C PHE A 11 -7.74 11.83 -21.54
N ILE A 12 -9.04 11.93 -21.86
CA ILE A 12 -9.98 12.80 -21.14
C ILE A 12 -10.18 12.28 -19.71
N TYR A 13 -10.34 10.96 -19.54
CA TYR A 13 -10.44 10.32 -18.23
C TYR A 13 -9.15 10.51 -17.43
N GLY A 14 -7.98 10.32 -18.04
CA GLY A 14 -6.69 10.59 -17.40
C GLY A 14 -6.50 12.06 -16.97
N LYS A 15 -6.94 13.02 -17.79
CA LYS A 15 -6.89 14.45 -17.44
C LYS A 15 -7.82 14.80 -16.28
N GLN A 16 -9.08 14.35 -16.35
CA GLN A 16 -10.06 14.64 -15.29
C GLN A 16 -9.70 13.98 -13.96
N THR A 17 -9.13 12.77 -13.97
CA THR A 17 -8.67 12.10 -12.74
C THR A 17 -7.44 12.80 -12.15
N THR A 18 -6.51 13.27 -12.97
CA THR A 18 -5.31 13.99 -12.50
C THR A 18 -5.67 15.30 -11.79
N GLU A 19 -6.59 16.08 -12.34
CA GLU A 19 -7.02 17.33 -11.71
C GLU A 19 -7.80 17.09 -10.40
N ARG A 20 -8.63 16.04 -10.36
CA ARG A 20 -9.29 15.63 -9.10
C ARG A 20 -8.26 15.23 -8.03
N ILE A 21 -7.21 14.50 -8.42
CA ILE A 21 -6.14 14.10 -7.50
C ILE A 21 -5.39 15.35 -6.98
N LYS A 22 -5.06 16.31 -7.84
CA LYS A 22 -4.40 17.56 -7.43
C LYS A 22 -5.25 18.40 -6.50
N ASN A 23 -6.53 18.58 -6.81
CA ASN A 23 -7.46 19.33 -5.96
C ASN A 23 -7.67 18.64 -4.61
N GLN A 24 -7.86 17.32 -4.60
CA GLN A 24 -7.98 16.56 -3.37
C GLN A 24 -6.69 16.63 -2.55
N PHE A 25 -5.55 16.56 -3.22
CA PHE A 25 -4.24 16.66 -2.58
C PHE A 25 -4.05 18.01 -1.89
N SER A 26 -4.37 19.13 -2.55
CA SER A 26 -4.26 20.46 -1.94
C SER A 26 -5.20 20.60 -0.73
N ILE A 27 -6.41 20.03 -0.81
CA ILE A 27 -7.36 20.03 0.31
C ILE A 27 -6.84 19.17 1.48
N THR A 28 -6.28 18.00 1.20
CA THR A 28 -5.87 17.01 2.22
C THR A 28 -4.58 17.42 2.92
N TYR A 29 -3.61 17.96 2.18
CA TYR A 29 -2.27 18.25 2.70
C TYR A 29 -2.00 19.74 2.91
N GLY A 30 -2.86 20.62 2.41
CA GLY A 30 -2.70 22.08 2.53
C GLY A 30 -1.47 22.62 1.79
N ASP A 31 -0.87 21.82 0.91
CA ASP A 31 0.37 22.11 0.20
C ASP A 31 0.12 22.10 -1.32
N ASN A 32 0.70 23.06 -2.02
CA ASN A 32 0.65 23.16 -3.48
C ASN A 32 1.90 22.56 -4.14
N ASN A 33 2.96 22.25 -3.37
CA ASN A 33 4.16 21.59 -3.85
C ASN A 33 4.00 20.05 -3.85
N PHE A 34 3.31 19.56 -4.88
CA PHE A 34 2.99 18.14 -5.02
C PHE A 34 4.20 17.21 -4.83
N GLU A 35 5.35 17.53 -5.45
CA GLU A 35 6.53 16.67 -5.40
C GLU A 35 7.17 16.63 -4.01
N GLN A 36 7.22 17.77 -3.31
CA GLN A 36 7.80 17.81 -1.97
C GLN A 36 6.94 17.02 -0.99
N THR A 37 5.62 17.24 -0.96
CA THR A 37 4.74 16.48 -0.08
C THR A 37 4.77 14.99 -0.43
N ARG A 38 4.81 14.63 -1.72
CA ARG A 38 4.92 13.23 -2.17
C ARG A 38 6.16 12.56 -1.59
N LYS A 39 7.33 13.22 -1.63
CA LYS A 39 8.57 12.73 -0.99
C LYS A 39 8.41 12.59 0.52
N THR A 40 7.80 13.58 1.18
CA THR A 40 7.57 13.52 2.63
C THR A 40 6.63 12.38 3.03
N ILE A 41 5.54 12.18 2.30
CA ILE A 41 4.59 11.08 2.52
C ILE A 41 5.29 9.74 2.30
N PHE A 42 6.11 9.63 1.26
CA PHE A 42 6.89 8.43 0.98
C PHE A 42 7.84 8.09 2.14
N GLU A 43 8.64 9.05 2.62
CA GLU A 43 9.56 8.82 3.74
C GLU A 43 8.84 8.54 5.06
N LYS A 44 7.69 9.19 5.32
CA LYS A 44 6.83 8.84 6.46
C LYS A 44 6.33 7.39 6.35
N GLY A 45 5.86 6.99 5.17
CA GLY A 45 5.43 5.62 4.91
C GLY A 45 6.53 4.60 5.17
N LYS A 46 7.77 4.89 4.74
CA LYS A 46 8.93 4.04 5.02
C LYS A 46 9.17 3.87 6.53
N LYS A 47 9.14 4.96 7.29
CA LYS A 47 9.30 4.92 8.75
C LYS A 47 8.21 4.10 9.45
N VAL A 48 6.95 4.20 8.98
CA VAL A 48 5.87 3.35 9.50
C VAL A 48 6.18 1.87 9.23
N LEU A 49 6.64 1.52 8.04
CA LEU A 49 7.04 0.14 7.72
C LEU A 49 8.21 -0.34 8.58
N ASP A 50 9.20 0.52 8.86
CA ASP A 50 10.29 0.22 9.79
C ASP A 50 9.78 -0.05 11.21
N HIS A 51 8.88 0.79 11.71
CA HIS A 51 8.29 0.60 13.04
C HIS A 51 7.46 -0.68 13.11
N LEU A 52 6.71 -1.02 12.06
CA LEU A 52 5.97 -2.28 11.99
C LEU A 52 6.92 -3.48 11.96
N THR A 53 8.01 -3.41 11.19
CA THR A 53 9.06 -4.45 11.21
C THR A 53 9.62 -4.64 12.60
N LEU A 54 9.92 -3.55 13.32
CA LEU A 54 10.46 -3.59 14.68
C LEU A 54 9.44 -4.18 15.67
N LEU A 55 8.20 -3.69 15.63
CA LEU A 55 7.13 -4.10 16.55
C LEU A 55 6.80 -5.59 16.40
N LEU A 56 6.72 -6.05 15.15
CA LEU A 56 6.49 -7.44 14.80
C LEU A 56 7.68 -8.30 15.21
N GLY A 57 8.91 -7.88 14.92
CA GLY A 57 10.13 -8.63 15.23
C GLY A 57 10.03 -10.06 14.67
N THR A 58 10.06 -11.04 15.56
CA THR A 58 9.88 -12.48 15.28
C THR A 58 8.49 -13.02 15.67
N LYS A 59 7.60 -12.17 16.19
CA LYS A 59 6.26 -12.53 16.64
C LYS A 59 5.36 -12.82 15.43
N PRO A 60 4.33 -13.66 15.61
CA PRO A 60 3.36 -13.92 14.54
C PRO A 60 2.44 -12.73 14.25
N PHE A 61 2.16 -11.92 15.28
CA PHE A 61 1.28 -10.74 15.26
C PHE A 61 1.90 -9.60 16.06
N LEU A 62 1.41 -8.37 15.90
CA LEU A 62 2.01 -7.15 16.47
C LEU A 62 2.06 -7.17 18.00
N PHE A 63 1.02 -7.70 18.66
CA PHE A 63 0.88 -7.69 20.13
C PHE A 63 0.85 -9.07 20.79
N GLY A 64 1.32 -10.12 20.12
CA GLY A 64 1.49 -11.43 20.76
C GLY A 64 1.22 -12.61 19.84
N ALA A 65 0.66 -13.67 20.42
CA ALA A 65 0.44 -14.96 19.76
C ALA A 65 -0.87 -15.05 18.98
N SER A 66 -1.82 -14.15 19.22
CA SER A 66 -3.13 -14.11 18.56
C SER A 66 -3.34 -12.76 17.86
N PRO A 67 -4.04 -12.72 16.71
CA PRO A 67 -4.30 -11.47 16.01
C PRO A 67 -5.27 -10.59 16.81
N THR A 68 -5.10 -9.30 16.66
CA THR A 68 -5.94 -8.25 17.25
C THR A 68 -6.61 -7.42 16.15
N SER A 69 -7.51 -6.51 16.52
CA SER A 69 -8.07 -5.54 15.59
C SER A 69 -6.99 -4.67 14.93
N VAL A 70 -5.87 -4.41 15.62
CA VAL A 70 -4.74 -3.67 15.05
C VAL A 70 -4.06 -4.48 13.95
N ASP A 71 -3.92 -5.80 14.12
CA ASP A 71 -3.38 -6.67 13.07
C ASP A 71 -4.27 -6.66 11.83
N ALA A 72 -5.60 -6.72 12.01
CA ALA A 72 -6.55 -6.61 10.90
C ALA A 72 -6.47 -5.25 10.19
N PHE A 73 -6.33 -4.16 10.95
CA PHE A 73 -6.15 -2.82 10.39
C PHE A 73 -4.86 -2.70 9.58
N VAL A 74 -3.72 -3.13 10.14
CA VAL A 74 -2.42 -3.10 9.46
C VAL A 74 -2.41 -4.01 8.23
N PHE A 75 -3.02 -5.20 8.34
CA PHE A 75 -3.22 -6.11 7.23
C PHE A 75 -3.98 -5.45 6.07
N GLY A 76 -5.05 -4.71 6.37
CA GLY A 76 -5.86 -4.01 5.35
C GLY A 76 -5.05 -3.04 4.48
N TYR A 77 -3.96 -2.49 5.00
CA TYR A 77 -3.02 -1.68 4.23
C TYR A 77 -1.90 -2.50 3.59
N LEU A 78 -1.30 -3.44 4.31
CA LEU A 78 -0.14 -4.19 3.83
C LEU A 78 -0.50 -5.20 2.73
N ALA A 79 -1.64 -5.87 2.82
CA ALA A 79 -2.06 -6.86 1.84
C ALA A 79 -2.16 -6.29 0.41
N PRO A 80 -2.92 -5.21 0.14
CA PRO A 80 -2.97 -4.62 -1.19
C PRO A 80 -1.64 -3.97 -1.60
N LEU A 81 -0.84 -3.49 -0.64
CA LEU A 81 0.46 -2.91 -0.93
C LEU A 81 1.47 -3.97 -1.42
N ILE A 82 1.41 -5.20 -0.88
CA ILE A 82 2.33 -6.29 -1.20
C ILE A 82 1.84 -7.11 -2.40
N HIS A 83 0.55 -7.48 -2.42
CA HIS A 83 -0.03 -8.42 -3.40
C HIS A 83 -0.90 -7.74 -4.45
N GLY A 84 -1.40 -6.53 -4.19
CA GLY A 84 -2.34 -5.86 -5.09
C GLY A 84 -1.75 -5.46 -6.46
N PRO A 85 -2.60 -5.16 -7.45
CA PRO A 85 -2.21 -4.87 -8.84
C PRO A 85 -1.37 -3.58 -9.00
N ALA A 86 -1.30 -2.74 -7.97
CA ALA A 86 -0.48 -1.52 -7.93
C ALA A 86 0.82 -1.68 -7.11
N SER A 87 1.27 -2.91 -6.85
CA SER A 87 2.48 -3.25 -6.08
C SER A 87 3.81 -2.77 -6.68
N ASN A 88 3.79 -2.09 -7.83
CA ASN A 88 4.97 -1.50 -8.47
C ASN A 88 5.39 -0.13 -7.91
N SER A 89 4.69 0.41 -6.90
CA SER A 89 5.12 1.64 -6.25
C SER A 89 6.43 1.43 -5.46
N GLY A 90 7.23 2.49 -5.30
CA GLY A 90 8.45 2.41 -4.49
C GLY A 90 8.18 1.98 -3.04
N LEU A 91 7.02 2.33 -2.49
CA LEU A 91 6.64 1.99 -1.13
C LEU A 91 6.24 0.51 -1.03
N ALA A 92 5.56 0.00 -2.05
CA ALA A 92 5.24 -1.41 -2.18
C ALA A 92 6.50 -2.27 -2.25
N ARG A 93 7.46 -1.91 -3.11
CA ARG A 93 8.75 -2.60 -3.18
C ARG A 93 9.48 -2.58 -1.84
N TYR A 94 9.42 -1.46 -1.12
CA TYR A 94 10.01 -1.32 0.19
C TYR A 94 9.31 -2.22 1.24
N ALA A 95 7.99 -2.25 1.29
CA ALA A 95 7.25 -3.18 2.16
C ALA A 95 7.57 -4.64 1.81
N SER A 96 7.51 -4.97 0.51
CA SER A 96 7.76 -6.31 -0.02
C SER A 96 9.21 -6.76 0.11
N SER A 97 10.19 -5.91 0.43
CA SER A 97 11.56 -6.37 0.71
C SER A 97 11.69 -6.97 2.12
N ARG A 98 10.79 -6.61 3.05
CA ARG A 98 10.82 -7.06 4.45
C ARG A 98 10.15 -8.41 4.61
N LYS A 99 10.94 -9.43 4.94
CA LYS A 99 10.43 -10.80 5.10
C LYS A 99 9.34 -10.91 6.16
N ASN A 100 9.53 -10.31 7.33
CA ASN A 100 8.57 -10.45 8.43
C ASN A 100 7.20 -9.81 8.11
N LEU A 101 7.16 -8.70 7.39
CA LEU A 101 5.88 -8.11 6.93
C LEU A 101 5.18 -9.00 5.89
N ARG A 102 5.93 -9.59 4.95
CA ARG A 102 5.36 -10.57 4.00
C ARG A 102 4.81 -11.80 4.73
N ASP A 103 5.57 -12.34 5.67
CA ASP A 103 5.17 -13.51 6.46
C ASP A 103 3.91 -13.21 7.30
N PHE A 104 3.81 -12.00 7.86
CA PHE A 104 2.62 -11.53 8.58
C PHE A 104 1.38 -11.51 7.67
N VAL A 105 1.47 -10.89 6.48
CA VAL A 105 0.37 -10.84 5.51
C VAL A 105 -0.04 -12.25 5.08
N ASN A 106 0.92 -13.08 4.71
CA ASN A 106 0.66 -14.45 4.26
C ASN A 106 0.03 -15.31 5.37
N ARG A 107 0.44 -15.11 6.62
CA ARG A 107 -0.17 -15.79 7.77
C ARG A 107 -1.64 -15.40 7.93
N ILE A 108 -1.97 -14.12 7.86
CA ILE A 108 -3.37 -13.68 7.97
C ILE A 108 -4.21 -14.21 6.81
N LEU A 109 -3.69 -14.14 5.58
CA LEU A 109 -4.34 -14.70 4.39
C LEU A 109 -4.62 -16.19 4.55
N THR A 110 -3.63 -16.97 4.97
CA THR A 110 -3.74 -18.43 5.04
C THR A 110 -4.64 -18.89 6.19
N VAL A 111 -4.46 -18.31 7.38
CA VAL A 111 -5.12 -18.79 8.61
C VAL A 111 -6.55 -18.29 8.73
N TYR A 112 -6.82 -17.03 8.36
CA TYR A 112 -8.12 -16.38 8.61
C TYR A 112 -8.92 -16.10 7.35
N LEU A 113 -8.27 -16.03 6.18
CA LEU A 113 -8.89 -15.64 4.91
C LEU A 113 -8.62 -16.65 3.79
N GLY A 114 -8.38 -17.93 4.12
CA GLY A 114 -7.86 -18.92 3.16
C GLY A 114 -8.67 -19.09 1.88
N HIS A 115 -9.98 -18.82 1.89
CA HIS A 115 -10.82 -18.80 0.68
C HIS A 115 -10.65 -17.54 -0.20
N LEU A 116 -10.13 -16.44 0.37
CA LEU A 116 -9.91 -15.16 -0.30
C LEU A 116 -8.48 -14.99 -0.84
N GLY A 117 -7.53 -15.81 -0.40
CA GLY A 117 -6.12 -15.75 -0.82
C GLY A 117 -5.88 -16.03 -2.30
N ASN A 118 -6.86 -16.55 -3.03
CA ASN A 118 -6.77 -16.78 -4.48
C ASN A 118 -7.14 -15.55 -5.33
N PHE A 119 -7.66 -14.48 -4.70
CA PHE A 119 -8.15 -13.28 -5.39
C PHE A 119 -7.28 -12.03 -5.19
N LEU A 120 -6.27 -12.13 -4.32
CA LEU A 120 -5.23 -11.11 -4.07
C LEU A 120 -3.88 -11.65 -4.53
#